data_AF-A0AA42LF33-F1
#
_entry.id   AF-A0AA42LF33-F1
#
_cell.length_a   1.000
_cell.length_b   1.000
_cell.length_c   1.000
_cell.angle_alpha   90.00
_cell.angle_beta   90.00
_cell.angle_gamma   90.00
#
_symmetry.space_group_name_H-M   'P 1'
#
loop_
_entity.id
_entity.type
_entity.pdbx_description
1 polymer ?
#
loop_
_entity_poly.entity_id
_entity_poly.type
_entity_poly.pdbx_seq_one_letter_code
_entity_poly.pdbx_strand_id
1 'polypeptide(L)'
;MTTSNNNGRALEAKLVDVLCQGNPTISLVGTTQQDQQRDLAYFAALPQAQQQLFEDFAVRYADELSVGSIQTIQRLKDSAAVAGDVTDIRIGYGNNIVKNVSLKHNHDACKHQRPAALIKNQLGIQDPNLDRQYRNELKLIENEFKALVLPTDVDNGNLVFRAVKARLPNSIPDLYSNVCNLVRHYLLNHTDPASIQRYFRFLVGNTNFEKVILDPTSRLIRIKDFSNIPNATRITNASINPQNGYLVVQFDNNFILNMRLHTASSKFKLTSALSLKFDSTVDMNNAPVPSRAIPF
;
A
#
# COMPACT_ATOMS: atom_id res chain seq x y z
N MET A 1 -7.22 14.91 -6.95
CA MET A 1 -6.97 13.46 -6.91
C MET A 1 -6.02 13.10 -8.05
N THR A 2 -5.18 12.07 -7.89
CA THR A 2 -4.24 11.63 -8.93
C THR A 2 -4.90 10.65 -9.88
N THR A 3 -4.42 10.55 -11.13
CA THR A 3 -4.93 9.61 -12.15
C THR A 3 -4.92 8.16 -11.67
N SER A 4 -3.87 7.74 -10.95
CA SER A 4 -3.78 6.38 -10.40
C SER A 4 -4.88 6.07 -9.38
N ASN A 5 -5.26 7.04 -8.53
CA ASN A 5 -6.33 6.85 -7.56
C ASN A 5 -7.69 6.72 -8.24
N ASN A 6 -7.94 7.52 -9.29
CA ASN A 6 -9.18 7.43 -10.06
C ASN A 6 -9.29 6.09 -10.79
N ASN A 7 -8.19 5.57 -11.34
CA ASN A 7 -8.17 4.26 -12.01
C ASN A 7 -8.47 3.11 -11.03
N GLY A 8 -7.92 3.14 -9.81
CA GLY A 8 -8.25 2.14 -8.78
C GLY A 8 -9.73 2.17 -8.42
N ARG A 9 -10.28 3.36 -8.16
CA ARG A 9 -11.71 3.55 -7.85
C ARG A 9 -12.63 3.12 -9.00
N ALA A 10 -12.25 3.41 -10.24
CA ALA A 10 -13.00 2.98 -11.41
C ALA A 10 -13.00 1.44 -11.56
N LEU A 11 -11.89 0.77 -11.27
CA LEU A 11 -11.80 -0.70 -11.28
C LEU A 11 -12.70 -1.32 -10.21
N GLU A 12 -12.65 -0.80 -8.97
CA GLU A 12 -13.54 -1.23 -7.89
C GLU A 12 -15.01 -1.04 -8.24
N ALA A 13 -15.37 0.13 -8.75
CA ALA A 13 -16.73 0.42 -9.15
C ALA A 13 -17.18 -0.55 -10.25
N LYS A 14 -16.33 -0.82 -11.24
CA LYS A 14 -16.70 -1.70 -12.34
C LYS A 14 -16.92 -3.15 -11.88
N LEU A 15 -16.10 -3.65 -10.96
CA LEU A 15 -16.33 -4.97 -10.37
C LEU A 15 -17.68 -5.05 -9.64
N VAL A 16 -17.99 -4.05 -8.79
CA VAL A 16 -19.26 -4.03 -8.05
C VAL A 16 -20.46 -3.94 -8.99
N ASP A 17 -20.36 -3.18 -10.08
CA ASP A 17 -21.39 -3.07 -11.12
C ASP A 17 -21.70 -4.44 -11.76
N VAL A 18 -20.67 -5.18 -12.19
CA VAL A 18 -20.83 -6.54 -12.76
C VAL A 18 -21.45 -7.51 -11.75
N LEU A 19 -21.03 -7.46 -10.48
CA LEU A 19 -21.62 -8.32 -9.44
C LEU A 19 -23.10 -8.03 -9.21
N CYS A 20 -23.51 -6.75 -9.21
CA CYS A 20 -24.91 -6.36 -9.04
C CYS A 20 -25.76 -6.72 -10.26
N GLN A 21 -25.19 -6.68 -11.47
CA GLN A 21 -25.86 -7.16 -12.69
C GLN A 21 -26.06 -8.68 -12.65
N GLY A 22 -25.07 -9.43 -12.16
CA GLY A 22 -25.15 -10.88 -12.00
C GLY A 22 -26.06 -11.34 -10.85
N ASN A 23 -26.31 -10.47 -9.86
CA ASN A 23 -27.28 -10.70 -8.79
C ASN A 23 -27.93 -9.38 -8.32
N PRO A 24 -29.11 -9.04 -8.86
CA PRO A 24 -29.83 -7.81 -8.51
C PRO A 24 -30.32 -7.72 -7.06
N THR A 25 -30.26 -8.82 -6.29
CA THR A 25 -30.72 -8.87 -4.90
C THR A 25 -29.66 -8.45 -3.88
N ILE A 26 -28.42 -8.21 -4.33
CA ILE A 26 -27.32 -7.76 -3.47
C ILE A 26 -27.67 -6.41 -2.81
N SER A 27 -27.55 -6.34 -1.49
CA SER A 27 -27.68 -5.10 -0.74
C SER A 27 -26.34 -4.36 -0.66
N LEU A 28 -26.31 -3.11 -1.12
CA LEU A 28 -25.15 -2.23 -0.98
C LEU A 28 -25.17 -1.56 0.39
N VAL A 29 -24.12 -1.79 1.19
CA VAL A 29 -24.08 -1.37 2.60
C VAL A 29 -23.22 -0.12 2.80
N GLY A 30 -23.59 0.72 3.78
CA GLY A 30 -22.81 1.90 4.15
C GLY A 30 -22.83 2.98 3.06
N THR A 31 -21.66 3.49 2.67
CA THR A 31 -21.55 4.52 1.61
C THR A 31 -21.42 3.94 0.20
N THR A 32 -21.49 2.61 0.06
CA THR A 32 -21.21 1.91 -1.21
C THR A 32 -22.02 2.44 -2.38
N GLN A 33 -23.32 2.70 -2.20
CA GLN A 33 -24.17 3.24 -3.27
C GLN A 33 -23.70 4.62 -3.76
N GLN A 34 -23.33 5.51 -2.84
CA GLN A 34 -22.81 6.84 -3.16
C GLN A 34 -21.43 6.75 -3.83
N ASP A 35 -20.56 5.89 -3.31
CA ASP A 35 -19.24 5.64 -3.88
C ASP A 35 -19.34 5.04 -5.29
N GLN A 36 -20.31 4.15 -5.53
CA GLN A 36 -20.59 3.57 -6.85
C GLN A 36 -21.03 4.63 -7.85
N GLN A 37 -22.00 5.47 -7.48
CA GLN A 37 -22.51 6.52 -8.36
C GLN A 37 -21.42 7.53 -8.74
N ARG A 38 -20.56 7.91 -7.78
CA ARG A 38 -19.41 8.79 -8.03
C ARG A 38 -18.37 8.12 -8.92
N ASP A 39 -17.96 6.89 -8.60
CA ASP A 39 -16.79 6.27 -9.22
C ASP A 39 -17.07 5.65 -10.58
N LEU A 40 -18.33 5.34 -10.90
CA LEU A 40 -18.74 4.99 -12.27
C LEU A 40 -18.52 6.16 -13.25
N ALA A 41 -18.61 7.41 -12.80
CA ALA A 41 -18.25 8.55 -13.63
C ALA A 41 -16.74 8.57 -13.95
N TYR A 42 -15.88 8.11 -13.02
CA TYR A 42 -14.46 7.94 -13.32
C TYR A 42 -14.21 6.82 -14.32
N PHE A 43 -14.96 5.71 -14.24
CA PHE A 43 -14.90 4.64 -15.24
C PHE A 43 -15.32 5.13 -16.63
N ALA A 44 -16.46 5.83 -16.74
CA ALA A 44 -16.96 6.34 -18.01
C ALA A 44 -16.02 7.37 -18.67
N ALA A 45 -15.18 8.05 -17.87
CA ALA A 45 -14.17 8.99 -18.35
C ALA A 45 -12.85 8.32 -18.81
N LEU A 46 -12.68 7.00 -18.62
CA LEU A 46 -11.49 6.29 -19.07
C LEU A 46 -11.47 6.14 -20.61
N PRO A 47 -10.29 5.98 -21.23
CA PRO A 47 -10.21 5.55 -22.63
C PRO A 47 -10.92 4.21 -22.86
N GLN A 48 -11.55 4.04 -24.02
CA GLN A 48 -12.36 2.84 -24.34
C GLN A 48 -11.60 1.53 -24.14
N ALA A 49 -10.33 1.47 -24.54
CA ALA A 49 -9.49 0.28 -24.35
C ALA A 49 -9.31 -0.09 -22.86
N GLN A 50 -9.25 0.91 -21.98
CA GLN A 50 -9.12 0.69 -20.54
C GLN A 50 -10.47 0.32 -19.91
N GLN A 51 -11.58 0.88 -20.40
CA GLN A 51 -12.92 0.45 -20.00
C GLN A 51 -13.13 -1.03 -20.32
N GLN A 52 -12.79 -1.45 -21.54
CA GLN A 52 -12.89 -2.85 -21.97
C GLN A 52 -12.03 -3.77 -21.10
N LEU A 53 -10.78 -3.37 -20.82
CA LEU A 53 -9.89 -4.15 -19.94
C LEU A 53 -10.49 -4.35 -18.54
N PHE A 54 -11.09 -3.31 -17.97
CA PHE A 54 -11.70 -3.36 -16.64
C PHE A 54 -13.00 -4.16 -16.64
N GLU A 55 -13.78 -4.11 -17.72
CA GLU A 55 -14.96 -4.96 -17.95
C GLU A 55 -14.56 -6.44 -18.02
N ASP A 56 -13.63 -6.80 -18.90
CA ASP A 56 -13.17 -8.18 -19.09
C ASP A 56 -12.65 -8.76 -17.78
N PHE A 57 -11.86 -7.96 -17.04
CA PHE A 57 -11.37 -8.31 -15.71
C PHE A 57 -12.53 -8.56 -14.73
N ALA A 58 -13.49 -7.65 -14.66
CA ALA A 58 -14.59 -7.71 -13.70
C ALA A 58 -15.49 -8.92 -13.95
N VAL A 59 -15.82 -9.20 -15.22
CA VAL A 59 -16.58 -10.38 -15.64
C VAL A 59 -15.83 -11.65 -15.26
N ARG A 60 -14.56 -11.78 -15.66
CA ARG A 60 -13.81 -13.00 -15.36
C ARG A 60 -13.62 -13.21 -13.86
N TYR A 61 -13.38 -12.16 -13.07
CA TYR A 61 -13.26 -12.31 -11.62
C TYR A 61 -14.61 -12.64 -10.97
N ALA A 62 -15.73 -12.16 -11.50
CA ALA A 62 -17.06 -12.53 -11.03
C ALA A 62 -17.31 -14.05 -11.15
N ASP A 63 -16.77 -14.71 -12.18
CA ASP A 63 -16.87 -16.17 -12.34
C ASP A 63 -16.14 -16.95 -11.22
N GLU A 64 -15.15 -16.34 -10.57
CA GLU A 64 -14.46 -16.92 -9.40
C GLU A 64 -15.24 -16.75 -8.09
N LEU A 65 -16.36 -16.05 -8.13
CA LEU A 65 -17.20 -15.75 -6.98
C LEU A 65 -18.55 -16.46 -7.13
N SER A 66 -19.10 -16.94 -6.02
CA SER A 66 -20.47 -17.45 -5.99
C SER A 66 -21.47 -16.29 -6.00
N VAL A 67 -21.56 -15.55 -7.12
CA VAL A 67 -22.30 -14.28 -7.24
C VAL A 67 -23.75 -14.40 -6.80
N GLY A 68 -24.44 -15.48 -7.19
CA GLY A 68 -25.82 -15.75 -6.80
C GLY A 68 -26.04 -15.98 -5.29
N SER A 69 -24.97 -16.20 -4.52
CA SER A 69 -25.01 -16.35 -3.06
C SER A 69 -24.58 -15.10 -2.30
N ILE A 70 -24.15 -14.05 -3.01
CA ILE A 70 -23.77 -12.77 -2.39
C ILE A 70 -25.04 -12.10 -1.87
N GLN A 71 -25.02 -11.69 -0.59
CA GLN A 71 -26.12 -10.97 0.04
C GLN A 71 -25.79 -9.48 0.19
N THR A 72 -24.55 -9.15 0.50
CA THR A 72 -24.12 -7.77 0.74
C THR A 72 -22.79 -7.45 0.09
N ILE A 73 -22.63 -6.20 -0.34
CA ILE A 73 -21.34 -5.64 -0.75
C ILE A 73 -21.12 -4.32 0.01
N GLN A 74 -19.92 -4.17 0.57
CA GLN A 74 -19.45 -2.94 1.17
C GLN A 74 -18.12 -2.51 0.54
N ARG A 75 -18.05 -1.30 -0.01
CA ARG A 75 -16.79 -0.65 -0.36
C ARG A 75 -16.24 0.10 0.86
N LEU A 76 -15.02 -0.21 1.26
CA LEU A 76 -14.41 0.40 2.44
C LEU A 76 -13.65 1.67 2.06
N LYS A 77 -13.66 2.65 2.97
CA LYS A 77 -12.92 3.90 2.80
C LYS A 77 -11.47 3.73 3.24
N ASP A 78 -10.59 4.63 2.77
CA ASP A 78 -9.19 4.74 3.19
C ASP A 78 -9.00 4.78 4.73
N SER A 79 -10.02 5.24 5.49
CA SER A 79 -10.00 5.21 6.95
C SER A 79 -9.92 3.80 7.55
N ALA A 80 -10.46 2.79 6.87
CA ALA A 80 -10.32 1.39 7.27
C ALA A 80 -8.87 0.91 7.14
N ALA A 81 -8.20 1.32 6.05
CA ALA A 81 -6.78 1.04 5.84
C ALA A 81 -5.91 1.66 6.94
N VAL A 82 -6.26 2.82 7.49
CA VAL A 82 -5.58 3.40 8.66
C VAL A 82 -5.64 2.44 9.86
N ALA A 83 -6.80 1.82 10.12
CA ALA A 83 -7.00 0.83 11.17
C ALA A 83 -6.38 -0.55 10.87
N GLY A 84 -5.75 -0.73 9.70
CA GLY A 84 -5.04 -1.96 9.31
C GLY A 84 -5.82 -2.87 8.35
N ASP A 85 -7.07 -2.53 8.06
CA ASP A 85 -7.93 -3.28 7.14
C ASP A 85 -7.69 -2.81 5.70
N VAL A 86 -6.97 -3.62 4.93
CA VAL A 86 -6.57 -3.31 3.54
C VAL A 86 -7.64 -3.68 2.50
N THR A 87 -8.83 -4.06 2.97
CA THR A 87 -9.98 -4.41 2.13
C THR A 87 -10.48 -3.19 1.38
N ASP A 88 -10.62 -3.32 0.06
CA ASP A 88 -11.28 -2.31 -0.78
C ASP A 88 -12.76 -2.69 -0.94
N ILE A 89 -13.05 -3.99 -1.15
CA ILE A 89 -14.41 -4.54 -1.30
C ILE A 89 -14.61 -5.70 -0.32
N ARG A 90 -15.63 -5.60 0.54
CA ARG A 90 -16.09 -6.66 1.42
C ARG A 90 -17.36 -7.27 0.86
N ILE A 91 -17.32 -8.58 0.63
CA ILE A 91 -18.42 -9.37 0.08
C ILE A 91 -18.97 -10.24 1.21
N GLY A 92 -20.23 -10.03 1.57
CA GLY A 92 -20.95 -10.83 2.55
C GLY A 92 -21.79 -11.89 1.85
N TYR A 93 -21.54 -13.15 2.20
CA TYR A 93 -22.38 -14.29 1.88
C TYR A 93 -23.28 -14.59 3.08
N GLY A 94 -24.33 -15.40 2.86
CA GLY A 94 -25.16 -15.90 3.96
C GLY A 94 -24.35 -16.60 5.07
N ASN A 95 -24.95 -16.76 6.25
CA ASN A 95 -24.33 -17.42 7.41
C ASN A 95 -23.05 -16.71 7.94
N ASN A 96 -22.99 -15.39 7.86
CA ASN A 96 -21.85 -14.57 8.32
C ASN A 96 -20.50 -14.87 7.63
N ILE A 97 -20.52 -15.51 6.46
CA ILE A 97 -19.31 -15.75 5.67
C ILE A 97 -18.95 -14.44 4.97
N VAL A 98 -17.71 -13.99 5.12
CA VAL A 98 -17.22 -12.74 4.54
C VAL A 98 -15.96 -13.00 3.75
N LYS A 99 -15.91 -12.47 2.53
CA LYS A 99 -14.70 -12.40 1.71
C LYS A 99 -14.25 -10.95 1.58
N ASN A 100 -13.04 -10.68 2.05
CA ASN A 100 -12.41 -9.38 1.93
C ASN A 100 -11.50 -9.38 0.70
N VAL A 101 -11.66 -8.40 -0.18
CA VAL A 101 -10.88 -8.24 -1.41
C VAL A 101 -10.12 -6.92 -1.35
N SER A 102 -8.80 -6.98 -1.48
CA SER A 102 -7.94 -5.82 -1.76
C SER A 102 -7.66 -5.79 -3.26
N LEU A 103 -8.27 -4.85 -3.98
CA LEU A 103 -8.32 -4.81 -5.43
C LEU A 103 -7.36 -3.79 -6.00
N LYS A 104 -6.33 -4.24 -6.72
CA LYS A 104 -5.22 -3.40 -7.17
C LYS A 104 -5.13 -3.34 -8.69
N HIS A 105 -4.89 -2.14 -9.21
CA HIS A 105 -4.60 -1.91 -10.62
C HIS A 105 -3.07 -1.82 -10.84
N ASN A 106 -2.49 -2.88 -11.41
CA ASN A 106 -1.08 -2.93 -11.81
C ASN A 106 -0.06 -2.60 -10.69
N HIS A 107 -0.35 -2.98 -9.45
CA HIS A 107 0.62 -2.81 -8.37
C HIS A 107 0.56 -3.95 -7.34
N ASP A 108 1.71 -4.30 -6.79
CA ASP A 108 1.86 -5.35 -5.78
C ASP A 108 2.31 -4.81 -4.41
N ALA A 109 2.37 -3.48 -4.28
CA ALA A 109 2.68 -2.80 -3.04
C ALA A 109 1.77 -3.27 -1.89
N CYS A 110 2.39 -3.48 -0.73
CA CYS A 110 1.71 -3.58 0.56
C CYS A 110 1.36 -2.17 1.06
N LYS A 111 0.97 -2.04 2.33
CA LYS A 111 0.62 -0.73 2.91
C LYS A 111 1.81 0.23 2.82
N HIS A 112 1.56 1.45 2.32
CA HIS A 112 2.60 2.49 2.27
C HIS A 112 2.97 2.97 3.68
N GLN A 113 4.20 2.75 4.11
CA GLN A 113 4.68 3.19 5.42
C GLN A 113 5.25 4.61 5.34
N ARG A 114 5.00 5.43 6.37
CA ARG A 114 5.63 6.75 6.52
C ARG A 114 6.72 6.65 7.59
N PRO A 115 8.00 6.97 7.31
CA PRO A 115 9.06 6.84 8.31
C PRO A 115 8.71 7.50 9.65
N ALA A 116 8.21 8.74 9.61
CA ALA A 116 7.79 9.51 10.79
C ALA A 116 6.69 8.86 11.65
N ALA A 117 6.07 7.76 11.23
CA ALA A 117 5.04 7.04 11.97
C ALA A 117 5.53 5.73 12.60
N LEU A 118 6.84 5.41 12.51
CA LEU A 118 7.41 4.12 12.92
C LEU A 118 7.06 3.73 14.36
N ILE A 119 7.45 4.53 15.36
CA ILE A 119 7.38 4.14 16.78
C ILE A 119 5.94 3.93 17.24
N LYS A 120 5.12 4.99 17.27
CA LYS A 120 3.77 4.90 17.83
C LYS A 120 2.78 4.13 16.94
N ASN A 121 2.81 4.35 15.63
CA ASN A 121 1.72 3.89 14.75
C ASN A 121 2.00 2.52 14.14
N GLN A 122 3.26 2.25 13.78
CA GLN A 122 3.62 1.00 13.10
C GLN A 122 4.07 -0.06 14.11
N LEU A 123 5.00 0.28 15.02
CA LEU A 123 5.47 -0.62 16.08
C LEU A 123 4.50 -0.68 17.27
N GLY A 124 3.82 0.43 17.61
CA GLY A 124 2.88 0.48 18.73
C GLY A 124 3.47 0.73 20.09
N ILE A 125 4.73 1.11 20.12
CA ILE A 125 5.44 1.44 21.33
C ILE A 125 4.85 2.74 21.90
N GLN A 126 4.26 2.67 23.09
CA GLN A 126 3.70 3.81 23.81
C GLN A 126 4.77 4.48 24.69
N ASP A 127 5.90 4.86 24.08
CA ASP A 127 6.98 5.60 24.72
C ASP A 127 7.13 6.98 24.04
N PRO A 128 6.62 8.06 24.66
CA PRO A 128 6.72 9.41 24.12
C PRO A 128 8.15 9.94 23.99
N ASN A 129 9.08 9.46 24.82
CA ASN A 129 10.48 9.89 24.77
C ASN A 129 11.18 9.23 23.58
N LEU A 130 10.97 7.92 23.39
CA LEU A 130 11.48 7.21 22.22
C LEU A 130 10.91 7.74 20.90
N ASP A 131 9.59 8.00 20.82
CA ASP A 131 8.98 8.58 19.62
C ASP A 131 9.53 9.98 19.33
N ARG A 132 9.76 10.80 20.36
CA ARG A 132 10.39 12.11 20.22
C ARG A 132 11.84 11.99 19.74
N GLN A 133 12.62 11.08 20.33
CA GLN A 133 14.01 10.84 19.94
C GLN A 133 14.08 10.45 18.46
N TYR A 134 13.31 9.44 18.05
CA TYR A 134 13.23 9.00 16.66
C TYR A 134 12.88 10.14 15.70
N ARG A 135 11.86 10.94 16.03
CA ARG A 135 11.43 12.08 15.20
C ARG A 135 12.51 13.16 15.11
N ASN A 136 13.26 13.40 16.18
CA ASN A 136 14.35 14.37 16.17
C ASN A 136 15.50 13.89 15.28
N GLU A 137 15.90 12.62 15.38
CA GLU A 137 16.93 12.03 14.52
C GLU A 137 16.51 12.06 13.04
N LEU A 138 15.25 11.71 12.74
CA LEU A 138 14.71 11.84 11.39
C LEU A 138 14.74 13.29 10.89
N LYS A 139 14.40 14.25 11.74
CA LYS A 139 14.43 15.67 11.41
C LYS A 139 15.85 16.18 11.13
N LEU A 140 16.86 15.64 11.81
CA LEU A 140 18.26 15.97 11.52
C LEU A 140 18.64 15.55 10.10
N ILE A 141 18.31 14.32 9.70
CA ILE A 141 18.53 13.83 8.33
C ILE A 141 17.80 14.71 7.30
N GLU A 142 16.55 15.10 7.58
CA GLU A 142 15.81 16.01 6.69
C GLU A 142 16.45 17.41 6.60
N ASN A 143 16.97 17.92 7.70
CA ASN A 143 17.63 19.23 7.74
C ASN A 143 18.98 19.21 7.01
N GLU A 144 19.73 18.13 7.09
CA GLU A 144 20.96 17.94 6.30
C GLU A 144 20.65 18.03 4.80
N PHE A 145 19.62 17.32 4.32
CA PHE A 145 19.18 17.45 2.93
C PHE A 145 18.76 18.89 2.60
N LYS A 146 17.98 19.55 3.47
CA LYS A 146 17.51 20.93 3.24
C LYS A 146 18.64 21.95 3.21
N ALA A 147 19.73 21.73 3.94
CA ALA A 147 20.91 22.60 3.91
C ALA A 147 21.62 22.57 2.54
N LEU A 148 21.41 21.52 1.75
CA LEU A 148 21.94 21.42 0.38
C LEU A 148 21.13 22.22 -0.65
N VAL A 149 19.91 22.66 -0.31
CA VAL A 149 18.93 23.23 -1.25
C VAL A 149 19.24 24.69 -1.54
N LEU A 150 19.30 25.04 -2.83
CA LEU A 150 19.48 26.41 -3.30
C LEU A 150 18.14 27.02 -3.72
N PRO A 151 18.00 28.37 -3.68
CA PRO A 151 16.82 29.07 -4.21
C PRO A 151 16.52 28.76 -5.68
N THR A 152 17.51 28.29 -6.43
CA THR A 152 17.40 27.91 -7.85
C THR A 152 16.86 26.49 -8.06
N ASP A 153 16.70 25.67 -7.01
CA ASP A 153 16.19 24.29 -7.13
C ASP A 153 14.65 24.26 -7.23
N VAL A 154 14.11 25.12 -8.10
CA VAL A 154 12.67 25.38 -8.24
C VAL A 154 12.16 24.97 -9.61
N ASP A 155 10.88 24.63 -9.65
CA ASP A 155 10.10 24.39 -10.86
C ASP A 155 8.70 24.98 -10.67
N ASN A 156 8.31 25.88 -11.57
CA ASN A 156 7.08 26.67 -11.45
C ASN A 156 6.92 27.29 -10.04
N GLY A 157 8.00 27.93 -9.55
CA GLY A 157 8.05 28.59 -8.24
C GLY A 157 8.04 27.66 -7.02
N ASN A 158 8.11 26.35 -7.20
CA ASN A 158 8.11 25.38 -6.09
C ASN A 158 9.46 24.67 -6.00
N LEU A 159 10.00 24.48 -4.80
CA LEU A 159 11.16 23.62 -4.59
C LEU A 159 10.82 22.17 -4.97
N VAL A 160 11.69 21.55 -5.77
CA VAL A 160 11.47 20.18 -6.28
C VAL A 160 12.71 19.31 -6.11
N PHE A 161 12.51 18.07 -5.67
CA PHE A 161 13.60 17.11 -5.44
C PHE A 161 14.42 16.85 -6.71
N ARG A 162 13.77 16.90 -7.89
CA ARG A 162 14.43 16.68 -9.17
C ARG A 162 15.51 17.71 -9.49
N ALA A 163 15.32 18.98 -9.09
CA ALA A 163 16.27 20.05 -9.35
C ALA A 163 17.50 19.90 -8.44
N VAL A 164 17.28 19.61 -7.15
CA VAL A 164 18.37 19.28 -6.21
C VAL A 164 19.17 18.09 -6.72
N LYS A 165 18.50 17.01 -7.16
CA LYS A 165 19.14 15.81 -7.71
C LYS A 165 19.96 16.10 -8.98
N ALA A 166 19.44 16.93 -9.89
CA ALA A 166 20.16 17.27 -11.11
C ALA A 166 21.50 17.98 -10.81
N ARG A 167 21.52 18.82 -9.77
CA ARG A 167 22.72 19.54 -9.32
C ARG A 167 23.62 18.68 -8.42
N LEU A 168 23.04 17.87 -7.56
CA LEU A 168 23.71 16.99 -6.59
C LEU A 168 23.16 15.56 -6.73
N PRO A 169 23.70 14.75 -7.66
CA PRO A 169 23.15 13.43 -8.01
C PRO A 169 22.95 12.48 -6.83
N ASN A 170 23.83 12.53 -5.83
CA ASN A 170 23.80 11.65 -4.66
C ASN A 170 22.90 12.15 -3.52
N SER A 171 22.44 13.41 -3.55
CA SER A 171 21.62 13.99 -2.46
C SER A 171 20.36 13.19 -2.13
N ILE A 172 19.72 12.60 -3.13
CA ILE A 172 18.51 11.79 -2.96
C ILE A 172 18.85 10.35 -2.50
N PRO A 173 19.78 9.62 -3.16
CA PRO A 173 20.27 8.35 -2.63
C PRO A 173 20.75 8.43 -1.18
N ASP A 174 21.52 9.46 -0.81
CA ASP A 174 22.06 9.63 0.54
C ASP A 174 20.95 9.90 1.56
N LEU A 175 20.01 10.81 1.24
CA LEU A 175 18.80 11.02 2.03
C LEU A 175 18.06 9.70 2.28
N TYR A 176 17.88 8.89 1.23
CA TYR A 176 17.15 7.65 1.36
C TYR A 176 17.91 6.61 2.19
N SER A 177 19.21 6.47 1.95
CA SER A 177 20.09 5.58 2.72
C SER A 177 20.07 5.93 4.21
N ASN A 178 20.19 7.22 4.56
CA ASN A 178 20.19 7.68 5.94
C ASN A 178 18.87 7.37 6.65
N VAL A 179 17.73 7.62 5.99
CA VAL A 179 16.40 7.29 6.54
C VAL A 179 16.22 5.77 6.68
N CYS A 180 16.63 4.98 5.69
CA CYS A 180 16.56 3.53 5.76
C CYS A 180 17.42 2.97 6.91
N ASN A 181 18.63 3.50 7.11
CA ASN A 181 19.50 3.12 8.22
C ASN A 181 18.91 3.48 9.59
N LEU A 182 18.28 4.65 9.72
CA LEU A 182 17.57 5.04 10.93
C LEU A 182 16.41 4.08 11.24
N VAL A 183 15.57 3.78 10.24
CA VAL A 183 14.46 2.82 10.41
C VAL A 183 14.99 1.45 10.80
N ARG A 184 16.03 0.96 10.11
CA ARG A 184 16.69 -0.31 10.43
C ARG A 184 17.21 -0.35 11.87
N HIS A 185 17.86 0.72 12.33
CA HIS A 185 18.37 0.82 13.69
C HIS A 185 17.27 0.64 14.73
N TYR A 186 16.13 1.34 14.56
CA TYR A 186 15.02 1.25 15.51
C TYR A 186 14.29 -0.10 15.43
N LEU A 187 14.17 -0.70 14.25
CA LEU A 187 13.61 -2.04 14.10
C LEU A 187 14.43 -3.09 14.85
N LEU A 188 15.76 -2.99 14.87
CA LEU A 188 16.64 -3.99 15.47
C LEU A 188 16.91 -3.78 16.96
N ASN A 189 16.90 -2.54 17.45
CA ASN A 189 17.38 -2.22 18.81
C ASN A 189 16.28 -1.76 19.77
N HIS A 190 15.08 -1.45 19.28
CA HIS A 190 14.01 -0.85 20.08
C HIS A 190 12.67 -1.58 19.97
N THR A 191 12.68 -2.85 19.57
CA THR A 191 11.46 -3.64 19.40
C THR A 191 11.44 -4.85 20.33
N ASP A 192 10.23 -5.22 20.74
CA ASP A 192 9.90 -6.46 21.44
C ASP A 192 8.99 -7.33 20.56
N PRO A 193 8.69 -8.59 20.97
CA PRO A 193 7.85 -9.47 20.17
C PRO A 193 6.46 -8.91 19.83
N ALA A 194 5.84 -8.18 20.76
CA ALA A 194 4.54 -7.57 20.54
C ALA A 194 4.60 -6.45 19.49
N SER A 195 5.65 -5.64 19.53
CA SER A 195 5.91 -4.58 18.56
C SER A 195 6.16 -5.13 17.17
N ILE A 196 6.91 -6.24 17.04
CA ILE A 196 7.15 -6.89 15.75
C ILE A 196 5.87 -7.52 15.20
N GLN A 197 5.07 -8.16 16.04
CA GLN A 197 3.77 -8.69 15.61
C GLN A 197 2.86 -7.58 15.08
N ARG A 198 2.79 -6.45 15.78
CA ARG A 198 2.01 -5.29 15.35
C ARG A 198 2.56 -4.68 14.06
N TYR A 199 3.88 -4.56 13.97
CA TYR A 199 4.55 -4.07 12.76
C TYR A 199 4.23 -4.96 11.57
N PHE A 200 4.43 -6.27 11.68
CA PHE A 200 4.12 -7.22 10.63
C PHE A 200 2.66 -7.09 10.16
N ARG A 201 1.70 -7.15 11.10
CA ARG A 201 0.26 -6.96 10.80
C ARG A 201 -0.05 -5.61 10.15
N PHE A 202 0.65 -4.54 10.54
CA PHE A 202 0.49 -3.25 9.90
C PHE A 202 0.93 -3.28 8.42
N LEU A 203 1.99 -4.03 8.08
CA LEU A 203 2.54 -4.08 6.72
C LEU A 203 1.69 -4.98 5.81
N VAL A 204 1.36 -6.19 6.26
CA VAL A 204 0.72 -7.21 5.43
C VAL A 204 -0.81 -7.26 5.57
N GLY A 205 -1.38 -6.61 6.58
CA GLY A 205 -2.82 -6.60 6.87
C GLY A 205 -3.17 -7.28 8.18
N ASN A 206 -4.20 -6.78 8.88
CA ASN A 206 -4.66 -7.32 10.16
C ASN A 206 -5.94 -8.17 10.08
N THR A 207 -6.46 -8.39 8.88
CA THR A 207 -7.62 -9.23 8.61
C THR A 207 -7.26 -10.27 7.53
N ASN A 208 -8.07 -11.32 7.39
CA ASN A 208 -7.97 -12.25 6.26
C ASN A 208 -8.52 -11.55 5.00
N PHE A 209 -7.77 -11.60 3.89
CA PHE A 209 -8.19 -11.03 2.62
C PHE A 209 -7.48 -11.71 1.44
N GLU A 210 -8.09 -11.59 0.26
CA GLU A 210 -7.41 -11.87 -1.01
C GLU A 210 -6.93 -10.57 -1.63
N LYS A 211 -5.68 -10.55 -2.07
CA LYS A 211 -5.14 -9.49 -2.91
C LYS A 211 -5.36 -9.87 -4.36
N VAL A 212 -6.17 -9.09 -5.07
CA VAL A 212 -6.55 -9.34 -6.46
C VAL A 212 -5.96 -8.21 -7.30
N ILE A 213 -5.08 -8.57 -8.22
CA ILE A 213 -4.30 -7.61 -9.02
C ILE A 213 -4.65 -7.82 -10.48
N LEU A 214 -5.13 -6.75 -11.12
CA LEU A 214 -5.22 -6.65 -12.57
C LEU A 214 -3.81 -6.39 -13.14
N ASP A 215 -3.27 -7.37 -13.87
CA ASP A 215 -2.06 -7.25 -14.68
C ASP A 215 -2.44 -6.95 -16.14
N PRO A 216 -2.40 -5.66 -16.56
CA PRO A 216 -2.85 -5.24 -17.88
C PRO A 216 -1.94 -5.77 -19.00
N THR A 217 -0.64 -5.93 -18.73
CA THR A 217 0.36 -6.29 -19.74
C THR A 217 0.24 -7.75 -20.12
N SER A 218 0.08 -8.63 -19.13
CA SER A 218 -0.07 -10.06 -19.37
C SER A 218 -1.52 -10.51 -19.51
N ARG A 219 -2.50 -9.62 -19.33
CA ARG A 219 -3.93 -9.94 -19.22
C ARG A 219 -4.19 -11.08 -18.23
N LEU A 220 -3.67 -10.91 -17.02
CA LEU A 220 -3.83 -11.87 -15.92
C LEU A 220 -4.48 -11.22 -14.70
N ILE A 221 -5.35 -11.97 -14.04
CA ILE A 221 -5.79 -11.70 -12.67
C ILE A 221 -4.85 -12.47 -11.76
N ARG A 222 -4.02 -11.77 -10.99
CA ARG A 222 -3.16 -12.38 -9.98
C ARG A 222 -3.87 -12.35 -8.64
N ILE A 223 -4.09 -13.51 -8.05
CA ILE A 223 -4.74 -13.65 -6.74
C ILE A 223 -3.69 -14.17 -5.75
N LYS A 224 -3.56 -13.49 -4.62
CA LYS A 224 -2.73 -13.90 -3.50
C LYS A 224 -3.59 -13.97 -2.25
N ASP A 225 -3.59 -15.13 -1.59
CA ASP A 225 -4.43 -15.36 -0.43
C ASP A 225 -3.67 -15.08 0.87
N PHE A 226 -3.97 -13.93 1.49
CA PHE A 226 -3.42 -13.53 2.77
C PHE A 226 -4.28 -14.02 3.95
N SER A 227 -5.18 -14.97 3.73
CA SER A 227 -5.94 -15.60 4.79
C SER A 227 -5.06 -16.51 5.65
N ASN A 228 -5.26 -16.47 6.96
CA ASN A 228 -4.60 -17.36 7.92
C ASN A 228 -3.07 -17.30 7.90
N ILE A 229 -2.50 -16.17 7.46
CA ILE A 229 -1.04 -15.97 7.49
C ILE A 229 -0.53 -16.02 8.93
N PRO A 230 0.57 -16.76 9.20
CA PRO A 230 1.16 -16.81 10.53
C PRO A 230 1.69 -15.42 10.93
N ASN A 231 1.57 -15.08 12.20
CA ASN A 231 2.20 -13.88 12.73
C ASN A 231 3.73 -14.00 12.74
N ALA A 232 4.41 -12.87 12.66
CA ALA A 232 5.82 -12.75 13.00
C ALA A 232 5.96 -12.23 14.43
N THR A 233 6.99 -12.68 15.15
CA THR A 233 7.35 -12.15 16.47
C THR A 233 8.75 -11.60 16.52
N ARG A 234 9.58 -11.86 15.49
CA ARG A 234 10.96 -11.41 15.44
C ARG A 234 11.35 -11.00 14.03
N ILE A 235 12.21 -10.00 13.95
CA ILE A 235 13.00 -9.73 12.74
C ILE A 235 14.27 -10.58 12.87
N THR A 236 14.47 -11.50 11.94
CA THR A 236 15.66 -12.37 11.91
C THR A 236 16.82 -11.70 11.19
N ASN A 237 16.53 -10.80 10.25
CA ASN A 237 17.52 -10.00 9.56
C ASN A 237 16.91 -8.68 9.05
N ALA A 238 17.69 -7.60 9.06
CA ALA A 238 17.38 -6.38 8.35
C ALA A 238 18.64 -5.76 7.75
N SER A 239 18.60 -5.46 6.44
CA SER A 239 19.77 -4.97 5.70
C SER A 239 19.36 -3.97 4.62
N ILE A 240 20.32 -3.18 4.14
CA ILE A 240 20.13 -2.34 2.96
C ILE A 240 20.68 -3.10 1.76
N ASN A 241 19.86 -3.35 0.75
CA ASN A 241 20.31 -4.00 -0.47
C ASN A 241 21.28 -3.06 -1.21
N PRO A 242 22.54 -3.47 -1.46
CA PRO A 242 23.55 -2.60 -2.04
C PRO A 242 23.31 -2.23 -3.50
N GLN A 243 22.48 -3.00 -4.22
CA GLN A 243 22.21 -2.79 -5.64
C GLN A 243 21.14 -1.72 -5.88
N ASN A 244 20.14 -1.62 -4.99
CA ASN A 244 18.98 -0.75 -5.18
C ASN A 244 18.67 0.18 -3.99
N GLY A 245 19.36 0.02 -2.86
CA GLY A 245 19.19 0.84 -1.66
C GLY A 245 17.94 0.52 -0.84
N TYR A 246 17.24 -0.60 -1.10
CA TYR A 246 16.00 -0.93 -0.42
C TYR A 246 16.30 -1.49 0.97
N LEU A 247 15.48 -1.13 1.95
CA LEU A 247 15.51 -1.79 3.26
C LEU A 247 14.83 -3.14 3.11
N VAL A 248 15.58 -4.22 3.30
CA VAL A 248 15.09 -5.60 3.29
C VAL A 248 14.90 -6.03 4.73
N VAL A 249 13.68 -6.48 5.08
CA VAL A 249 13.34 -6.94 6.43
C VAL A 249 12.83 -8.37 6.35
N GLN A 250 13.50 -9.28 7.03
CA GLN A 250 13.14 -10.69 7.13
C GLN A 250 12.56 -11.00 8.51
N PHE A 251 11.40 -11.64 8.49
CA PHE A 251 10.67 -12.06 9.68
C PHE A 251 10.87 -13.55 9.96
N ASP A 252 10.58 -13.96 11.20
CA ASP A 252 10.64 -15.36 11.66
C ASP A 252 9.52 -16.27 11.12
N ASN A 253 8.58 -15.73 10.35
CA ASN A 253 7.49 -16.45 9.69
C ASN A 253 7.67 -16.59 8.17
N ASN A 254 8.93 -16.53 7.69
CA ASN A 254 9.34 -16.62 6.28
C ASN A 254 8.95 -15.45 5.38
N PHE A 255 8.30 -14.40 5.90
CA PHE A 255 8.09 -13.19 5.13
C PHE A 255 9.39 -12.39 4.99
N ILE A 256 9.69 -11.99 3.76
CA ILE A 256 10.73 -11.01 3.44
C ILE A 256 10.06 -9.82 2.76
N LEU A 257 10.23 -8.64 3.32
CA LEU A 257 9.70 -7.39 2.77
C LEU A 257 10.84 -6.55 2.19
N ASN A 258 10.69 -6.18 0.92
CA ASN A 258 11.57 -5.26 0.21
C ASN A 258 10.96 -3.86 0.23
N MET A 259 11.56 -2.94 0.98
CA MET A 259 10.99 -1.61 1.24
C MET A 259 11.79 -0.53 0.51
N ARG A 260 11.19 0.03 -0.55
CA ARG A 260 11.75 1.14 -1.31
C ARG A 260 11.31 2.48 -0.73
N LEU A 261 12.25 3.23 -0.13
CA LEU A 261 11.96 4.61 0.23
C LEU A 261 11.93 5.51 -1.01
N HIS A 262 10.96 6.42 -1.05
CA HIS A 262 10.91 7.47 -2.07
C HIS A 262 10.16 8.71 -1.57
N THR A 263 10.32 9.81 -2.30
CA THR A 263 9.54 11.05 -2.12
C THR A 263 8.12 10.85 -2.64
N ALA A 264 7.13 10.97 -1.77
CA ALA A 264 5.70 10.85 -2.09
C ALA A 264 5.13 12.07 -2.83
N SER A 265 5.91 13.15 -2.94
CA SER A 265 5.61 14.37 -3.70
C SER A 265 6.87 14.79 -4.44
N SER A 266 6.72 15.32 -5.66
CA SER A 266 7.83 15.94 -6.39
C SER A 266 8.28 17.27 -5.75
N LYS A 267 7.36 17.94 -5.04
CA LYS A 267 7.56 19.25 -4.40
C LYS A 267 7.77 19.11 -2.89
N PHE A 268 8.52 20.04 -2.30
CA PHE A 268 8.70 20.15 -0.85
C PHE A 268 8.81 21.61 -0.38
N LYS A 269 8.83 21.82 0.93
CA LYS A 269 9.04 23.13 1.57
C LYS A 269 10.14 23.00 2.62
N LEU A 270 10.99 24.02 2.77
CA LEU A 270 12.04 24.02 3.78
C LEU A 270 11.47 23.99 5.22
N THR A 271 10.31 24.63 5.42
CA THR A 271 9.63 24.75 6.72
C THR A 271 8.81 23.53 7.13
N SER A 272 8.66 22.53 6.27
CA SER A 272 7.82 21.34 6.51
C SER A 272 8.63 20.06 6.47
N ALA A 273 8.12 18.99 7.09
CA ALA A 273 8.74 17.67 6.97
C ALA A 273 8.78 17.21 5.50
N LEU A 274 9.82 16.46 5.11
CA LEU A 274 9.91 15.90 3.77
C LEU A 274 8.83 14.80 3.61
N SER A 275 8.10 14.84 2.49
CA SER A 275 7.07 13.84 2.22
C SER A 275 7.71 12.54 1.73
N LEU A 276 8.20 11.72 2.66
CA LEU A 276 8.80 10.42 2.39
C LEU A 276 7.79 9.30 2.63
N LYS A 277 7.87 8.23 1.83
CA LYS A 277 7.11 6.98 2.06
C LYS A 277 7.88 5.77 1.54
N PHE A 278 7.65 4.64 2.18
CA PHE A 278 8.07 3.34 1.68
C PHE A 278 7.01 2.76 0.76
N ASP A 279 7.48 2.19 -0.34
CA ASP A 279 6.74 1.27 -1.18
C ASP A 279 7.29 -0.13 -0.89
N SER A 280 6.49 -0.97 -0.26
CA SER A 280 6.95 -2.27 0.26
C SER A 280 6.33 -3.41 -0.51
N THR A 281 7.15 -4.36 -0.95
CA THR A 281 6.66 -5.58 -1.60
C THR A 281 7.07 -6.81 -0.79
N VAL A 282 6.22 -7.83 -0.82
CA VAL A 282 6.55 -9.14 -0.24
C VAL A 282 7.30 -9.94 -1.29
N ASP A 283 8.39 -10.58 -0.89
CA ASP A 283 9.02 -11.61 -1.69
C ASP A 283 8.14 -12.87 -1.68
N MET A 284 7.38 -13.03 -2.76
CA MET A 284 6.43 -14.14 -2.91
C MET A 284 7.08 -15.49 -3.12
N ASN A 285 8.37 -15.56 -3.44
CA ASN A 285 9.06 -16.84 -3.57
C ASN A 285 9.30 -17.51 -2.22
N ASN A 286 9.36 -16.70 -1.15
CA ASN A 286 9.62 -17.16 0.21
C ASN A 286 8.38 -17.08 1.11
N ALA A 287 7.45 -16.17 0.81
CA ALA A 287 6.26 -15.96 1.63
C ALA A 287 5.31 -17.18 1.58
N PRO A 288 4.77 -17.63 2.74
CA PRO A 288 3.79 -18.71 2.82
C PRO A 288 2.39 -18.21 2.41
N VAL A 289 2.28 -17.65 1.20
CA VAL A 289 1.06 -17.04 0.67
C VAL A 289 0.69 -17.78 -0.62
N PRO A 290 -0.40 -18.57 -0.63
CA PRO A 290 -0.89 -19.19 -1.85
C PRO A 290 -1.14 -18.14 -2.92
N SER A 291 -0.69 -18.41 -4.14
CA SER A 291 -0.92 -17.52 -5.27
C SER A 291 -1.31 -18.29 -6.52
N ARG A 292 -2.16 -17.66 -7.32
CA ARG A 292 -2.60 -18.17 -8.63
C ARG A 292 -2.79 -17.03 -9.62
N ALA A 293 -2.73 -17.36 -10.90
CA ALA A 293 -2.99 -16.43 -12.00
C ALA A 293 -4.10 -16.98 -12.88
N ILE A 294 -4.97 -16.09 -13.36
CA ILE A 294 -6.13 -16.43 -14.19
C ILE A 294 -6.10 -15.56 -15.45
N PRO A 295 -6.13 -16.14 -16.66
CA PRO A 295 -6.22 -15.37 -17.90
C PRO A 295 -7.63 -14.82 -18.14
N PHE A 296 -7.71 -13.69 -18.83
CA PHE A 296 -8.96 -13.03 -19.23
C PHE A 296 -8.78 -12.16 -20.49
#